data_AF-W9GFX5-F1
#
_entry.id   AF-W9GFX5-F1
#
_cell.length_a   1.000
_cell.length_b   1.000
_cell.length_c   1.000
_cell.angle_alpha   90.00
_cell.angle_beta   90.00
_cell.angle_gamma   90.00
#
_symmetry.space_group_name_H-M   'P 1'
#
loop_
_entity.id
_entity.type
_entity.pdbx_description
1 polymer ?
#
loop_
_entity_poly.entity_id
_entity_poly.type
_entity_poly.pdbx_seq_one_letter_code
_entity_poly.pdbx_strand_id
1 'polypeptide(L)'
;NYRSVGVVKVSALPPPKQLGITGFFLPTAEPTFRNGPASIFPDALDPELALSVWEGTLFPGGLPQSVYTLNTESMKQLTKPDGSPVLVRLKPGQTYELPGGRGTITFDSVKRFAGLSVRQDPGELIALVSAILTTGGLILALTIKRRRVFVRVRRADGAVGADGQATTVVSIGGLSKDSDAGLTAIIQAVHDHLAERKPAP
;
A
#
# COMPACT_ATOMS: atom_id res chain seq x y z
N ASN A 1 0.26 23.53 -9.66
CA ASN A 1 0.74 24.05 -10.96
C ASN A 1 0.58 22.93 -11.97
N TYR A 2 -0.43 22.98 -12.84
CA TYR A 2 -0.85 21.86 -13.69
C TYR A 2 -0.03 21.77 -14.99
N ARG A 3 1.29 21.87 -14.88
CA ARG A 3 2.20 21.84 -16.03
C ARG A 3 3.23 20.74 -15.85
N SER A 4 3.64 20.13 -16.95
CA SER A 4 4.75 19.19 -16.97
C SER A 4 5.98 19.86 -17.56
N VAL A 5 7.16 19.58 -17.01
CA VAL A 5 8.44 20.08 -17.51
C VAL A 5 9.10 18.99 -18.34
N GLY A 6 9.65 19.37 -19.48
CA GLY A 6 10.36 18.46 -20.37
C GLY A 6 11.67 19.03 -20.86
N VAL A 7 12.61 18.14 -21.14
CA VAL A 7 13.88 18.45 -21.79
C VAL A 7 14.10 17.45 -22.93
N VAL A 8 14.49 17.96 -24.09
CA VAL A 8 14.87 17.16 -25.25
C VAL A 8 16.29 17.56 -25.67
N LYS A 9 17.17 16.57 -25.79
CA LYS A 9 18.58 16.74 -26.14
C LYS A 9 18.83 16.15 -27.52
N VAL A 10 19.16 17.00 -28.49
CA VAL A 10 19.43 16.61 -29.87
C VAL A 10 20.94 16.57 -30.08
N SER A 11 21.53 15.39 -29.87
CA SER A 11 22.98 15.16 -29.95
C SER A 11 23.48 14.76 -31.34
N ALA A 12 22.59 14.61 -32.32
CA ALA A 12 22.93 14.17 -33.68
C ALA A 12 23.81 15.18 -34.44
N LEU A 13 23.83 16.45 -34.02
CA LEU A 13 24.68 17.48 -34.60
C LEU A 13 26.07 17.49 -33.93
N PRO A 14 27.14 17.82 -34.67
CA PRO A 14 28.46 17.95 -34.09
C PRO A 14 28.51 19.16 -33.13
N PRO A 15 29.22 19.08 -32.00
CA PRO A 15 29.52 20.26 -31.18
C PRO A 15 30.20 21.36 -32.02
N PRO A 16 29.88 22.65 -31.82
CA PRO A 16 28.95 23.24 -30.84
C PRO A 16 27.54 23.52 -31.41
N LYS A 17 27.08 22.77 -32.41
CA LYS A 17 25.76 22.95 -33.05
C LYS A 17 24.66 22.07 -32.44
N GLN A 18 24.90 21.47 -31.28
CA GLN A 18 23.89 20.60 -30.64
C GLN A 18 22.75 21.44 -30.09
N LEU A 19 21.54 20.88 -30.11
CA LEU A 19 20.35 21.58 -29.66
C LEU A 19 19.82 20.99 -28.35
N GLY A 20 19.57 21.87 -27.39
CA GLY A 20 18.88 21.56 -26.15
C GLY A 20 17.55 22.29 -26.15
N ILE A 21 16.46 21.56 -26.00
CA ILE A 21 15.11 22.12 -25.96
C ILE A 21 14.59 21.91 -24.55
N THR A 22 14.15 22.98 -23.90
CA THR A 22 13.46 22.90 -22.61
C THR A 22 12.07 23.47 -22.75
N GLY A 23 11.10 22.97 -22.00
CA GLY A 23 9.77 23.54 -22.10
C GLY A 23 8.75 22.99 -21.14
N PHE A 24 7.56 23.55 -21.27
CA PHE A 24 6.39 23.19 -20.48
C PHE A 24 5.30 22.64 -21.39
N PHE A 25 4.73 21.52 -20.98
CA PHE A 25 3.45 21.06 -21.48
C PHE A 25 2.33 21.60 -20.59
N LEU A 26 1.39 22.30 -21.22
CA LEU A 26 0.27 22.97 -20.59
C LEU A 26 -1.02 22.30 -21.10
N PRO A 27 -1.67 21.42 -20.31
CA PRO A 27 -2.93 20.78 -20.70
C PRO A 27 -4.04 21.77 -21.08
N THR A 28 -4.16 22.87 -20.33
CA THR A 28 -5.03 23.99 -20.68
C THR A 28 -4.26 25.29 -20.48
N ALA A 29 -3.67 25.80 -21.54
CA ALA A 29 -2.80 26.97 -21.49
C ALA A 29 -3.53 28.26 -21.08
N GLU A 30 -2.88 29.08 -20.26
CA GLU A 30 -3.31 30.47 -20.10
C GLU A 30 -3.08 31.23 -21.43
N PRO A 31 -4.08 31.89 -22.03
CA PRO A 31 -3.93 32.49 -23.36
C PRO A 31 -2.80 33.54 -23.44
N THR A 32 -2.65 34.35 -22.39
CA THR A 32 -1.83 35.57 -22.40
C THR A 32 -0.39 35.35 -21.91
N PHE A 33 -0.11 34.27 -21.18
CA PHE A 33 1.16 34.05 -20.45
C PHE A 33 1.62 35.29 -19.67
N ARG A 34 0.69 36.04 -19.07
CA ARG A 34 0.99 37.33 -18.43
C ARG A 34 1.98 37.16 -17.28
N ASN A 35 1.91 36.03 -16.59
CA ASN A 35 2.82 35.63 -15.52
C ASN A 35 3.76 34.48 -15.94
N GLY A 36 3.98 34.32 -17.25
CA GLY A 36 4.73 33.22 -17.86
C GLY A 36 3.86 32.00 -18.24
N PRO A 37 4.47 30.93 -18.78
CA PRO A 37 3.74 29.74 -19.21
C PRO A 37 3.07 29.02 -18.03
N ALA A 38 1.75 29.07 -17.98
CA ALA A 38 0.92 28.50 -16.92
C ALA A 38 -0.25 27.69 -17.50
N SER A 39 -0.68 26.69 -16.75
CA SER A 39 -1.85 25.87 -17.09
C SER A 39 -2.95 26.14 -16.06
N ILE A 40 -4.14 26.52 -16.53
CA ILE A 40 -5.28 26.89 -15.68
C ILE A 40 -6.12 25.68 -15.25
N PHE A 41 -6.02 24.56 -15.98
CA PHE A 41 -6.79 23.36 -15.72
C PHE A 41 -5.98 22.09 -16.04
N PRO A 42 -6.11 21.00 -15.24
CA PRO A 42 -5.30 19.79 -15.42
C PRO A 42 -5.67 18.94 -16.63
N ASP A 43 -6.92 19.03 -17.13
CA ASP A 43 -7.31 18.28 -18.32
C ASP A 43 -6.83 18.97 -19.61
N ALA A 44 -6.71 18.19 -20.70
CA ALA A 44 -6.20 18.66 -21.97
C ALA A 44 -7.27 19.39 -22.82
N LEU A 45 -7.83 20.50 -22.33
CA LEU A 45 -8.89 21.26 -23.02
C LEU A 45 -8.34 22.23 -24.08
N ASP A 46 -7.21 22.88 -23.79
CA ASP A 46 -6.46 23.70 -24.76
C ASP A 46 -4.95 23.40 -24.61
N PRO A 47 -4.51 22.22 -25.08
CA PRO A 47 -3.14 21.77 -24.90
C PRO A 47 -2.16 22.63 -25.70
N GLU A 48 -1.09 23.06 -25.04
CA GLU A 48 -0.04 23.87 -25.67
C GLU A 48 1.35 23.48 -25.14
N LEU A 49 2.34 23.54 -26.03
CA LEU A 49 3.77 23.45 -25.67
C LEU A 49 4.38 24.86 -25.71
N ALA A 50 5.04 25.22 -24.62
CA ALA A 50 5.87 26.42 -24.54
C ALA A 50 7.34 25.99 -24.40
N LEU A 51 8.14 26.18 -25.47
CA LEU A 51 9.50 25.67 -25.57
C LEU A 51 10.51 26.81 -25.74
N SER A 52 11.67 26.64 -25.11
CA SER A 52 12.88 27.43 -25.29
C SER A 52 13.95 26.56 -25.92
N VAL A 53 14.66 27.10 -26.91
CA VAL A 53 15.68 26.36 -27.65
C VAL A 53 17.05 26.96 -27.39
N TRP A 54 18.02 26.09 -27.16
CA TRP A 54 19.41 26.40 -26.85
C TRP A 54 20.30 25.70 -27.86
N GLU A 55 21.38 26.36 -28.27
CA GLU A 55 22.39 25.81 -29.17
C GLU A 55 23.77 25.87 -28.51
N GLY A 56 24.53 24.78 -28.60
CA GLY A 56 25.87 24.72 -28.04
C GLY A 56 26.40 23.30 -27.92
N THR A 57 27.11 23.04 -26.83
CA THR A 57 27.62 21.71 -26.48
C THR A 57 26.78 21.12 -25.35
N LEU A 58 26.06 20.02 -25.61
CA LEU A 58 25.18 19.36 -24.62
C LEU A 58 25.97 18.63 -23.52
N PHE A 59 27.16 18.14 -23.84
CA PHE A 59 28.00 17.31 -22.97
C PHE A 59 29.41 17.90 -22.87
N PRO A 60 29.57 19.08 -22.24
CA PRO A 60 30.90 19.65 -22.05
C PRO A 60 31.76 18.65 -21.26
N GLY A 61 32.90 18.25 -21.83
CA GLY A 61 33.81 17.29 -21.22
C GLY A 61 33.32 15.83 -21.16
N GLY A 62 32.22 15.47 -21.82
CA GLY A 62 31.73 14.09 -21.86
C GLY A 62 31.11 13.56 -20.56
N LEU A 63 30.78 14.45 -19.62
CA LEU A 63 30.23 14.07 -18.32
C LEU A 63 28.76 13.58 -18.43
N PRO A 64 28.34 12.60 -17.60
CA PRO A 64 26.94 12.21 -17.48
C PRO A 64 26.06 13.39 -17.07
N GLN A 65 24.88 13.49 -17.69
CA GLN A 65 23.95 14.59 -17.46
C GLN A 65 22.56 14.03 -17.13
N SER A 66 21.80 14.75 -16.30
CA SER A 66 20.40 14.42 -16.02
C SER A 66 19.57 14.37 -17.30
N VAL A 67 18.63 13.43 -17.39
CA VAL A 67 17.68 13.35 -18.51
C VAL A 67 16.55 14.39 -18.36
N TYR A 68 16.33 14.87 -17.14
CA TYR A 68 15.23 15.79 -16.80
C TYR A 68 15.63 17.26 -16.79
N THR A 69 16.94 17.56 -16.80
CA THR A 69 17.45 18.93 -16.79
C THR A 69 18.47 19.16 -17.91
N LEU A 70 18.54 20.40 -18.36
CA LEU A 70 19.50 20.85 -19.36
C LEU A 70 20.56 21.72 -18.69
N ASN A 71 21.84 21.37 -18.84
CA ASN A 71 22.94 22.27 -18.51
C ASN A 71 23.13 23.25 -19.69
N THR A 72 23.00 24.55 -19.42
CA THR A 72 23.13 25.62 -20.42
C THR A 72 24.45 26.40 -20.31
N GLU A 73 25.41 25.99 -19.47
CA GLU A 73 26.69 26.69 -19.29
C GLU A 73 27.49 26.84 -20.59
N SER A 74 27.47 25.80 -21.43
CA SER A 74 28.11 25.79 -22.75
C SER A 74 27.10 25.95 -23.90
N MET A 75 25.94 26.55 -23.63
CA MET A 75 24.88 26.75 -24.62
C MET A 75 24.36 28.19 -24.61
N LYS A 76 23.96 28.68 -25.79
CA LYS A 76 23.34 29.99 -25.96
C LYS A 76 21.88 29.80 -26.32
N GLN A 77 21.00 30.58 -25.70
CA GLN A 77 19.59 30.58 -26.07
C GLN A 77 19.45 31.12 -27.49
N LEU A 78 18.64 30.46 -28.32
CA LEU A 78 18.29 31.00 -29.62
C LEU A 78 17.43 32.25 -29.42
N THR A 79 17.75 33.30 -30.16
CA THR A 79 17.00 34.56 -30.19
C THR A 79 16.32 34.73 -31.54
N LYS A 80 15.20 35.43 -31.52
CA LYS A 80 14.50 35.89 -32.73
C LYS A 80 15.31 37.04 -33.36
N PRO A 81 14.99 37.44 -34.60
CA PRO A 81 15.65 38.58 -35.26
C PRO A 81 15.59 39.89 -34.46
N ASP A 82 14.59 40.04 -33.58
CA ASP A 82 14.40 41.18 -32.69
C ASP A 82 15.26 41.13 -31.40
N GLY A 83 16.10 40.10 -31.23
CA GLY A 83 16.93 39.89 -30.05
C GLY A 83 16.20 39.29 -28.84
N SER A 84 14.88 39.09 -28.91
CA SER A 84 14.11 38.42 -27.86
C SER A 84 14.36 36.90 -27.86
N PRO A 85 14.28 36.23 -26.70
CA PRO A 85 14.39 34.77 -26.65
C PRO A 85 13.33 34.08 -27.53
N VAL A 86 13.74 33.03 -28.25
CA VAL A 86 12.82 32.19 -29.00
C VAL A 86 11.97 31.40 -28.01
N LEU A 87 10.74 31.88 -27.79
CA LEU A 87 9.67 31.12 -27.14
C LEU A 87 8.77 30.53 -28.22
N VAL A 88 8.88 29.23 -28.44
CA VAL A 88 8.06 28.46 -29.37
C VAL A 88 6.77 28.07 -28.66
N ARG A 89 5.64 28.49 -29.22
CA ARG A 89 4.28 28.14 -28.77
C ARG A 89 3.65 27.25 -29.82
N LEU A 90 3.29 26.03 -29.45
CA LEU A 90 2.74 25.04 -30.37
C LEU A 90 1.48 24.41 -29.79
N LYS A 91 0.41 24.39 -30.58
CA LYS A 91 -0.78 23.54 -30.36
C LYS A 91 -0.60 22.18 -31.05
N PRO A 92 -1.35 21.13 -30.67
CA PRO A 92 -1.32 19.86 -31.38
C PRO A 92 -1.59 20.05 -32.88
N GLY A 93 -0.86 19.31 -33.71
CA GLY A 93 -0.83 19.43 -35.17
C GLY A 93 0.05 20.56 -35.71
N GLN A 94 0.60 21.46 -34.88
CA GLN A 94 1.39 22.58 -35.36
C GLN A 94 2.88 22.25 -35.47
N THR A 95 3.52 22.88 -36.47
CA THR A 95 4.96 22.84 -36.69
C THR A 95 5.55 24.24 -36.65
N TYR A 96 6.71 24.37 -36.01
CA TYR A 96 7.47 25.60 -35.95
C TYR A 96 8.86 25.39 -36.57
N GLU A 97 9.23 26.23 -37.52
CA GLU A 97 10.57 26.21 -38.11
C GLU A 97 11.57 26.99 -37.25
N LEU A 98 12.67 26.34 -36.88
CA LEU A 98 13.70 26.97 -36.08
C LEU A 98 14.53 27.93 -36.93
N PRO A 99 14.86 29.13 -36.40
CA PRO A 99 15.66 30.10 -37.13
C PRO A 99 17.04 29.55 -37.47
N GLY A 100 17.59 29.98 -38.62
CA GLY A 100 18.93 29.60 -39.07
C GLY A 100 19.07 28.15 -39.56
N GLY A 101 17.99 27.57 -40.09
CA GLY A 101 18.03 26.24 -40.74
C GLY A 101 18.26 25.08 -39.78
N ARG A 102 17.88 25.24 -38.51
CA ARG A 102 18.10 24.26 -37.43
C ARG A 102 17.03 23.17 -37.36
N GLY A 103 16.24 23.03 -38.43
CA GLY A 103 15.13 22.09 -38.54
C GLY A 103 13.81 22.63 -38.01
N THR A 104 12.89 21.72 -37.70
CA THR A 104 11.51 22.03 -37.33
C THR A 104 11.10 21.27 -36.07
N ILE A 105 10.25 21.88 -35.25
CA ILE A 105 9.62 21.23 -34.10
C ILE A 105 8.14 21.05 -34.41
N THR A 106 7.65 19.82 -34.38
CA THR A 106 6.23 19.50 -34.58
C THR A 106 5.65 18.97 -33.28
N PHE A 107 4.52 19.53 -32.86
CA PHE A 107 3.70 18.95 -31.81
C PHE A 107 2.61 18.10 -32.44
N ASP A 108 2.81 16.79 -32.48
CA ASP A 108 1.88 15.88 -33.17
C ASP A 108 0.50 15.80 -32.49
N SER A 109 0.43 15.16 -31.32
CA SER A 109 -0.84 14.91 -30.63
C SER A 109 -0.62 14.68 -29.13
N VAL A 110 -1.70 14.81 -28.35
CA VAL A 110 -1.73 14.42 -26.94
C VAL A 110 -2.50 13.11 -26.80
N LYS A 111 -1.80 12.05 -26.38
CA LYS A 111 -2.41 10.75 -26.10
C LYS A 111 -2.55 10.55 -24.60
N ARG A 112 -3.77 10.25 -24.14
CA ARG A 112 -4.00 9.85 -22.75
C ARG A 112 -3.42 8.44 -22.56
N PHE A 113 -2.60 8.28 -21.52
CA PHE A 113 -2.11 6.98 -21.08
C PHE A 113 -2.56 6.73 -19.65
N ALA A 114 -2.80 5.46 -19.31
CA ALA A 114 -3.05 5.03 -17.95
C ALA A 114 -2.15 3.83 -17.65
N GLY A 115 -1.36 3.94 -16.59
CA GLY A 115 -0.60 2.81 -16.05
C GLY A 115 -1.46 2.04 -15.07
N LEU A 116 -1.92 0.85 -15.44
CA LEU A 116 -2.64 -0.04 -14.54
C LEU A 116 -1.61 -0.98 -13.89
N SER A 117 -1.38 -0.82 -12.58
CA SER A 117 -0.58 -1.76 -11.80
C SER A 117 -1.51 -2.75 -11.12
N VAL A 118 -1.46 -4.02 -11.53
CA VAL A 118 -2.21 -5.10 -10.90
C VAL A 118 -1.25 -5.87 -10.00
N ARG A 119 -1.50 -5.83 -8.69
CA ARG A 119 -0.78 -6.64 -7.71
C ARG A 119 -1.66 -7.80 -7.29
N GLN A 120 -1.15 -9.02 -7.39
CA GLN A 120 -1.81 -10.23 -6.89
C GLN A 120 -0.92 -10.85 -5.81
N ASP A 121 -1.43 -10.93 -4.59
CA ASP A 121 -0.71 -11.53 -3.46
C ASP A 121 -1.27 -12.94 -3.18
N PRO A 122 -0.61 -14.02 -3.67
CA PRO A 122 -1.14 -15.39 -3.59
C PRO A 122 -1.24 -15.93 -2.15
N GLY A 123 -0.58 -15.27 -1.19
CA GLY A 123 -0.60 -15.64 0.23
C GLY A 123 -1.79 -15.10 1.01
N GLU A 124 -2.61 -14.21 0.44
CA GLU A 124 -3.73 -13.56 1.15
C GLU A 124 -4.73 -14.59 1.71
N LEU A 125 -5.12 -15.56 0.89
CA LEU A 125 -6.06 -16.61 1.30
C LEU A 125 -5.47 -17.53 2.38
N ILE A 126 -4.17 -17.85 2.28
CA ILE A 126 -3.50 -18.67 3.29
C ILE A 126 -3.45 -17.91 4.62
N ALA A 127 -3.08 -16.63 4.60
CA ALA A 127 -3.04 -15.78 5.79
C ALA A 127 -4.44 -15.63 6.44
N LEU A 128 -5.49 -15.44 5.63
CA LEU A 128 -6.88 -15.37 6.11
C LEU A 128 -7.30 -16.67 6.81
N VAL A 129 -7.05 -17.82 6.18
CA VAL A 129 -7.39 -19.14 6.76
C VAL A 129 -6.61 -19.37 8.04
N SER A 130 -5.31 -19.06 8.07
CA SER A 130 -4.49 -19.17 9.28
C SER A 130 -4.98 -18.27 10.41
N ALA A 131 -5.40 -17.04 10.11
CA ALA A 131 -5.96 -16.12 11.10
C ALA A 131 -7.26 -16.68 11.69
N ILE A 132 -8.19 -17.15 10.86
CA ILE A 132 -9.45 -17.76 11.29
C ILE A 132 -9.20 -18.99 12.17
N LEU A 133 -8.31 -19.89 11.74
CA LEU A 133 -7.96 -21.09 12.51
C LEU A 133 -7.32 -20.75 13.86
N THR A 134 -6.44 -19.75 13.89
CA THR A 134 -5.79 -19.30 15.13
C THR A 134 -6.81 -18.72 16.11
N THR A 135 -7.69 -17.85 15.63
CA THR A 135 -8.78 -17.29 16.45
C THR A 135 -9.74 -18.37 16.92
N GLY A 136 -10.13 -19.30 16.05
CA GLY A 136 -10.98 -20.44 16.42
C GLY A 136 -10.33 -21.36 17.46
N GLY A 137 -9.05 -21.67 17.28
CA GLY A 137 -8.26 -22.45 18.24
C GLY A 137 -8.14 -21.77 19.59
N LEU A 138 -7.97 -20.45 19.61
CA LEU A 138 -7.95 -19.66 20.85
C LEU A 138 -9.30 -19.70 21.57
N ILE A 139 -10.41 -19.47 20.85
CA ILE A 139 -11.76 -19.55 21.42
C ILE A 139 -12.00 -20.95 22.00
N LEU A 140 -11.62 -22.00 21.27
CA LEU A 140 -11.78 -23.37 21.71
C LEU A 140 -10.93 -23.67 22.96
N ALA A 141 -9.70 -23.18 22.99
CA ALA A 141 -8.81 -23.33 24.15
C ALA A 141 -9.34 -22.64 25.41
N LEU A 142 -10.03 -21.51 25.26
CA LEU A 142 -10.62 -20.77 26.37
C LEU A 142 -11.98 -21.36 26.83
N THR A 143 -12.74 -21.95 25.91
CA THR A 143 -14.08 -22.49 26.21
C THR A 143 -14.04 -23.92 26.75
N ILE A 144 -13.09 -24.75 26.32
CA ILE A 144 -12.95 -26.13 26.82
C ILE A 144 -12.28 -26.12 28.20
N LYS A 145 -13.09 -26.24 29.26
CA LYS A 145 -12.62 -26.40 30.63
C LYS A 145 -12.27 -27.86 30.93
N ARG A 146 -11.00 -28.14 31.25
CA ARG A 146 -10.58 -29.47 31.73
C ARG A 146 -10.86 -29.60 33.22
N ARG A 147 -11.89 -30.38 33.58
CA ARG A 147 -12.27 -30.69 34.97
C ARG A 147 -11.82 -32.11 35.34
N ARG A 148 -11.27 -32.31 36.53
CA ARG A 148 -10.98 -33.63 37.10
C ARG A 148 -11.72 -33.79 38.41
N VAL A 149 -12.43 -34.89 38.58
CA VAL A 149 -13.14 -35.23 39.82
C VAL A 149 -12.54 -36.51 40.37
N PHE A 150 -12.23 -36.49 41.67
CA PHE A 150 -11.68 -37.62 42.41
C PHE A 150 -12.70 -38.06 43.44
N VAL A 151 -13.02 -39.35 43.45
CA VAL A 151 -13.90 -39.97 44.45
C VAL A 151 -13.09 -40.99 45.23
N ARG A 152 -13.08 -40.86 46.55
CA ARG A 152 -12.45 -41.81 47.47
C ARG A 152 -13.52 -42.43 48.35
N VAL A 153 -13.57 -43.75 48.38
CA VAL A 153 -14.51 -44.53 49.19
C VAL A 153 -13.73 -45.27 50.27
N ARG A 154 -14.14 -45.14 51.53
CA ARG A 154 -13.54 -45.85 52.67
C ARG A 154 -14.64 -46.37 53.57
N ARG A 155 -14.48 -47.56 54.14
CA ARG A 155 -15.36 -48.04 55.21
C ARG A 155 -15.13 -47.19 56.47
N ALA A 156 -16.20 -46.83 57.16
CA ALA A 156 -16.09 -46.15 58.44
C ALA A 156 -15.68 -47.18 59.49
N ASP A 157 -14.46 -47.05 60.01
CA ASP A 157 -13.98 -47.95 61.06
C ASP A 157 -14.82 -47.72 62.34
N GLY A 158 -15.59 -48.73 62.72
CA GLY A 158 -16.36 -48.75 63.99
C GLY A 158 -17.68 -47.98 64.01
N ALA A 159 -18.12 -47.35 62.92
CA ALA A 159 -19.41 -46.65 62.86
C ALA A 159 -20.51 -47.54 62.28
N VAL A 160 -21.26 -48.18 63.18
CA VAL A 160 -22.52 -48.84 62.87
C VAL A 160 -23.59 -47.76 62.78
N GLY A 161 -24.29 -47.67 61.65
CA GLY A 161 -25.42 -46.73 61.49
C GLY A 161 -26.55 -47.05 62.49
N ALA A 162 -27.52 -46.15 62.65
CA ALA A 162 -28.68 -46.37 63.53
C ALA A 162 -29.43 -47.69 63.27
N ASP A 163 -29.20 -48.29 62.11
CA ASP A 163 -29.86 -49.47 61.55
C ASP A 163 -29.01 -50.75 61.65
N GLY A 164 -27.82 -50.71 62.28
CA GLY A 164 -26.97 -51.89 62.46
C GLY A 164 -25.99 -52.22 61.31
N GLN A 165 -25.95 -51.41 60.24
CA GLN A 165 -25.12 -51.68 59.04
C GLN A 165 -23.78 -50.92 59.02
N ALA A 166 -22.80 -51.46 58.28
CA ALA A 166 -21.47 -50.87 58.10
C ALA A 166 -21.55 -49.57 57.27
N THR A 167 -21.17 -48.44 57.89
CA THR A 167 -21.23 -47.14 57.21
C THR A 167 -20.07 -46.99 56.22
N THR A 168 -20.34 -46.56 55.00
CA THR A 168 -19.31 -46.25 54.00
C THR A 168 -19.18 -44.74 53.86
N VAL A 169 -17.97 -44.21 54.07
CA VAL A 169 -17.66 -42.79 53.88
C VAL A 169 -17.16 -42.57 52.46
N VAL A 170 -17.85 -41.70 51.74
CA VAL A 170 -17.46 -41.25 50.39
C VAL A 170 -16.96 -39.81 50.49
N SER A 171 -15.72 -39.58 50.09
CA SER A 171 -15.13 -38.25 49.97
C SER A 171 -14.99 -37.88 48.49
N ILE A 172 -15.57 -36.76 48.09
CA ILE A 172 -15.55 -36.25 46.71
C ILE A 172 -14.71 -34.97 46.70
N GLY A 173 -13.72 -34.91 45.81
CA GLY A 173 -12.90 -33.72 45.58
C GLY A 173 -12.87 -33.36 44.10
N GLY A 174 -13.07 -32.08 43.77
CA GLY A 174 -12.93 -31.56 42.41
C GLY A 174 -11.65 -30.74 42.26
N LEU A 175 -10.98 -30.87 41.11
CA LEU A 175 -9.85 -30.03 40.73
C LEU A 175 -10.08 -29.47 39.32
N SER A 176 -10.11 -28.14 39.22
CA SER A 176 -10.06 -27.39 37.97
C SER A 176 -8.72 -26.68 37.85
N LYS A 177 -8.24 -26.47 36.62
CA LYS A 177 -6.99 -25.73 36.36
C LYS A 177 -7.11 -24.24 36.71
N ASP A 178 -8.32 -23.70 36.70
CA ASP A 178 -8.64 -22.30 37.00
C ASP A 178 -9.89 -22.20 37.92
N SER A 179 -10.26 -21.00 38.36
CA SER A 179 -11.43 -20.71 39.20
C SER A 179 -12.73 -20.96 38.43
N ASP A 180 -13.17 -22.22 38.43
CA ASP A 180 -14.32 -22.65 37.65
C ASP A 180 -15.62 -22.62 38.47
N ALA A 181 -16.43 -21.59 38.26
CA ALA A 181 -17.72 -21.43 38.93
C ALA A 181 -18.68 -22.62 38.77
N GLY A 182 -18.51 -23.44 37.72
CA GLY A 182 -19.35 -24.62 37.47
C GLY A 182 -18.85 -25.92 38.13
N LEU A 183 -17.69 -25.90 38.82
CA LEU A 183 -17.15 -27.10 39.46
C LEU A 183 -18.01 -27.55 40.64
N THR A 184 -18.50 -26.62 41.46
CA THR A 184 -19.35 -26.92 42.62
C THR A 184 -20.64 -27.63 42.21
N ALA A 185 -21.30 -27.17 41.14
CA ALA A 185 -22.51 -27.81 40.63
C ALA A 185 -22.26 -29.25 40.17
N ILE A 186 -21.08 -29.53 39.59
CA ILE A 186 -20.69 -30.90 39.22
C ILE A 186 -20.43 -31.77 40.45
N ILE A 187 -19.70 -31.26 41.44
CA ILE A 187 -19.45 -32.01 42.69
C ILE A 187 -20.76 -32.34 43.37
N GLN A 188 -21.70 -31.38 43.42
CA GLN A 188 -23.02 -31.58 43.98
C GLN A 188 -23.82 -32.63 43.19
N ALA A 189 -23.83 -32.56 41.85
CA ALA A 189 -24.49 -33.55 41.02
C ALA A 189 -23.93 -34.97 41.22
N VAL A 190 -22.60 -35.11 41.39
CA VAL A 190 -21.97 -36.40 41.68
C VAL A 190 -22.33 -36.87 43.10
N HIS A 191 -22.35 -35.96 44.07
CA HIS A 191 -22.80 -36.26 45.43
C HIS A 191 -24.24 -36.76 45.45
N ASP A 192 -25.16 -36.03 44.81
CA ASP A 192 -26.59 -36.34 44.79
C ASP A 192 -26.84 -37.66 44.07
N HIS A 193 -26.15 -37.91 42.94
CA HIS A 193 -26.23 -39.19 42.24
C HIS A 193 -25.74 -40.38 43.08
N LEU A 194 -24.72 -40.17 43.92
CA LEU A 194 -24.22 -41.21 44.83
C LEU A 194 -25.11 -41.36 46.07
N ALA A 195 -25.77 -40.31 46.52
CA ALA A 195 -26.73 -40.34 47.64
C ALA A 195 -28.05 -41.01 47.25
N GLU A 196 -28.51 -40.81 46.00
CA GLU A 196 -29.72 -41.46 45.45
C GLU A 196 -29.54 -42.97 45.21
N ARG A 197 -28.29 -43.44 45.07
CA ARG A 197 -27.98 -44.87 45.05
C ARG A 197 -28.17 -45.46 46.45
N LYS A 198 -29.39 -45.92 46.72
CA LYS A 198 -29.69 -46.81 47.86
C LYS A 198 -28.75 -48.04 47.80
N PRO A 199 -28.18 -48.50 48.93
CA PRO A 199 -27.34 -49.69 48.92
C PRO A 199 -28.12 -50.86 48.32
N ALA A 200 -27.52 -51.53 47.33
CA ALA A 200 -28.02 -52.81 46.85
C ALA A 200 -28.02 -53.80 48.04
N PRO A 201 -29.06 -54.65 48.16
CA PRO A 201 -29.20 -55.59 49.28
C PRO A 201 -28.01 -56.56 49.38
#